data_AF-A0A0Q6CF37-F1
#
_entry.id   AF-A0A0Q6CF37-F1
#
_cell.length_a   1.000
_cell.length_b   1.000
_cell.length_c   1.000
_cell.angle_alpha   90.00
_cell.angle_beta   90.00
_cell.angle_gamma   90.00
#
_symmetry.space_group_name_H-M   'P 1'
#
loop_
_entity.id
_entity.type
_entity.pdbx_description
1 polymer ?
#
loop_
_entity_poly.entity_id
_entity_poly.type
_entity_poly.pdbx_seq_one_letter_code
_entity_poly.pdbx_strand_id
1 'polypeptide(L)'
;METSMRIDLSLEEAAALVALASPLVESTFFDGDGLVFADEAEFQRVSNLHANPVEASERAFGSAKRAKSAAVNAKREAIIAAGYHHNFGGTIGTRILDQRGPEDVTSWLALKLMAQDLNSSDQGDTLLPIRDANNSTFSAKSTAVEASMSDMGSWRARILARSWVLKDEITAAADQAALDAIDINDGWPE
;
A
#
# COMPACT_ATOMS: atom_id res chain seq x y z
N MET A 1 -41.80 -31.67 1.28
CA MET A 1 -40.94 -32.10 2.41
C MET A 1 -39.62 -31.40 2.19
N GLU A 2 -39.38 -30.30 2.88
CA GLU A 2 -38.06 -29.66 2.88
C GLU A 2 -37.17 -30.43 3.84
N THR A 3 -36.10 -31.01 3.32
CA THR A 3 -35.10 -31.74 4.10
C THR A 3 -34.13 -30.70 4.65
N SER A 4 -34.40 -30.21 5.86
CA SER A 4 -33.49 -29.35 6.61
C SER A 4 -32.29 -30.17 7.12
N MET A 5 -31.08 -29.65 6.96
CA MET A 5 -29.84 -30.24 7.48
C MET A 5 -29.33 -29.47 8.69
N ARG A 6 -28.82 -30.21 9.69
CA ARG A 6 -28.39 -29.69 10.99
C ARG A 6 -26.94 -30.06 11.28
N ILE A 7 -26.23 -29.16 11.95
CA ILE A 7 -24.93 -29.43 12.59
C ILE A 7 -25.14 -29.21 14.10
N ASP A 8 -24.87 -30.25 14.90
CA ASP A 8 -24.90 -30.15 16.35
C ASP A 8 -23.66 -29.40 16.84
N LEU A 9 -23.85 -28.20 17.39
CA LEU A 9 -22.79 -27.33 17.90
C LEU A 9 -23.12 -26.87 19.31
N SER A 10 -22.10 -26.67 20.14
CA SER A 10 -22.28 -25.88 21.34
C SER A 10 -22.63 -24.43 20.99
N LEU A 11 -23.25 -23.71 21.92
CA LEU A 11 -23.65 -22.32 21.73
C LEU A 11 -22.45 -21.40 21.41
N GLU A 12 -21.29 -21.71 21.97
CA GLU A 12 -20.05 -20.96 21.78
C GLU A 12 -19.43 -21.22 20.40
N GLU A 13 -19.44 -22.48 19.94
CA GLU A 13 -19.02 -22.86 18.59
C GLU A 13 -19.95 -22.27 17.53
N ALA A 14 -21.27 -22.30 17.76
CA ALA A 14 -22.25 -21.69 16.87
C ALA A 14 -22.06 -20.17 16.74
N ALA A 15 -21.80 -19.48 17.86
CA ALA A 15 -21.53 -18.03 17.84
C ALA A 15 -20.25 -17.68 17.07
N ALA A 16 -19.17 -18.46 17.24
CA ALA A 16 -17.94 -18.29 16.50
C ALA A 16 -18.12 -18.56 14.99
N LEU A 17 -18.89 -19.59 14.64
CA LEU A 17 -19.20 -19.95 13.25
C LEU A 17 -20.03 -18.86 12.58
N VAL A 18 -21.04 -18.32 13.28
CA VAL A 18 -21.88 -17.22 12.79
C VAL A 18 -21.03 -15.96 12.60
N ALA A 19 -20.12 -15.63 13.51
CA ALA A 19 -19.23 -14.47 13.35
C ALA A 19 -18.29 -14.61 12.13
N LEU A 20 -17.79 -15.82 11.86
CA LEU A 20 -16.96 -16.14 10.69
C LEU A 20 -17.75 -16.17 9.37
N ALA A 21 -19.00 -16.63 9.41
CA ALA A 21 -19.87 -16.79 8.24
C ALA A 21 -20.75 -15.56 7.95
N SER A 22 -20.87 -14.62 8.88
CA SER A 22 -21.76 -13.45 8.78
C SER A 22 -21.66 -12.62 7.50
N PRO A 23 -20.51 -12.48 6.81
CA PRO A 23 -20.46 -11.76 5.52
C PRO A 23 -20.85 -12.61 4.31
N LEU A 24 -21.16 -13.90 4.47
CA LEU A 24 -21.33 -14.87 3.36
C LEU A 24 -22.71 -15.53 3.29
N VAL A 25 -23.59 -15.30 4.27
CA VAL A 25 -24.80 -16.11 4.43
C VAL A 25 -26.01 -15.26 4.84
N GLU A 26 -26.96 -15.04 3.91
CA GLU A 26 -28.18 -14.24 4.14
C GLU A 26 -29.30 -15.05 4.84
N SER A 27 -29.20 -16.38 4.89
CA SER A 27 -30.32 -17.27 5.29
C SER A 27 -30.03 -18.29 6.41
N THR A 28 -28.86 -18.29 7.04
CA THR A 28 -28.61 -19.12 8.23
C THR A 28 -29.26 -18.54 9.48
N PHE A 29 -30.05 -19.36 10.18
CA PHE A 29 -30.59 -19.01 11.49
C PHE A 29 -30.38 -20.16 12.50
N PHE A 30 -30.31 -19.79 13.78
CA PHE A 30 -30.17 -20.73 14.89
C PHE A 30 -31.56 -20.97 15.50
N ASP A 31 -32.04 -22.21 15.53
CA ASP A 31 -33.40 -22.55 15.99
C ASP A 31 -33.48 -23.00 17.47
N GLY A 32 -32.34 -23.00 18.16
CA GLY A 32 -32.21 -23.46 19.55
C GLY A 32 -31.61 -24.86 19.67
N ASP A 33 -31.74 -25.70 18.63
CA ASP A 33 -31.15 -27.04 18.57
C ASP A 33 -29.92 -27.08 17.64
N GLY A 34 -29.78 -26.13 16.72
CA GLY A 34 -28.60 -26.02 15.86
C GLY A 34 -28.71 -24.93 14.78
N LEU A 35 -27.72 -24.91 13.88
CA LEU A 35 -27.77 -24.09 12.67
C LEU A 35 -28.61 -24.80 11.61
N VAL A 36 -29.57 -24.06 11.03
CA VAL A 36 -30.39 -24.49 9.91
C VAL A 36 -29.93 -23.80 8.64
N PHE A 37 -29.74 -24.58 7.57
CA PHE A 37 -29.32 -24.11 6.25
C PHE A 37 -30.47 -24.20 5.25
N ALA A 38 -30.55 -23.23 4.32
CA ALA A 38 -31.61 -23.16 3.32
C ALA A 38 -31.43 -24.21 2.22
N ASP A 39 -30.18 -24.61 1.93
CA ASP A 39 -29.89 -25.67 0.98
C ASP A 39 -28.59 -26.47 1.30
N GLU A 40 -28.41 -27.56 0.55
CA GLU A 40 -27.25 -28.46 0.67
C GLU A 40 -25.94 -27.80 0.26
N ALA A 41 -25.95 -26.83 -0.67
CA ALA A 41 -24.72 -26.16 -1.09
C ALA A 41 -24.20 -25.21 0.01
N GLU A 42 -25.10 -24.56 0.74
CA GLU A 42 -24.84 -23.73 1.91
C GLU A 42 -24.36 -24.59 3.09
N PHE A 43 -25.03 -25.72 3.37
CA PHE A 43 -24.59 -26.71 4.36
C PHE A 43 -23.18 -27.22 4.04
N GLN A 44 -22.91 -27.64 2.79
CA GLN A 44 -21.59 -28.12 2.39
C GLN A 44 -20.52 -27.01 2.45
N ARG A 45 -20.86 -25.75 2.15
CA ARG A 45 -19.93 -24.63 2.32
C ARG A 45 -19.52 -24.45 3.78
N VAL A 46 -20.50 -24.41 4.67
CA VAL A 46 -20.27 -24.17 6.10
C VAL A 46 -19.64 -25.40 6.76
N SER A 47 -20.07 -26.60 6.39
CA SER A 47 -19.46 -27.87 6.79
C SER A 47 -17.99 -27.96 6.34
N ASN A 48 -17.66 -27.59 5.11
CA ASN A 48 -16.27 -27.56 4.64
C ASN A 48 -15.43 -26.46 5.31
N LEU A 49 -16.05 -25.36 5.75
CA LEU A 49 -15.40 -24.35 6.59
C LEU A 49 -15.13 -24.88 8.00
N HIS A 50 -16.03 -25.70 8.52
CA HIS A 50 -15.95 -26.24 9.87
C HIS A 50 -15.06 -27.48 9.97
N ALA A 51 -14.98 -28.28 8.91
CA ALA A 51 -14.24 -29.55 8.86
C ALA A 51 -12.72 -29.37 9.02
N ASN A 52 -12.19 -28.15 8.84
CA ASN A 52 -10.78 -27.87 9.10
C ASN A 52 -10.53 -26.42 9.60
N PRO A 53 -10.65 -26.15 10.91
CA PRO A 53 -10.40 -24.82 11.48
C PRO A 53 -8.97 -24.31 11.22
N VAL A 54 -8.01 -25.22 11.00
CA VAL A 54 -6.62 -24.87 10.63
C VAL A 54 -6.59 -24.20 9.26
N GLU A 55 -7.22 -24.78 8.25
CA GLU A 55 -7.29 -24.20 6.89
C GLU A 55 -8.03 -22.86 6.87
N ALA A 56 -9.09 -22.72 7.68
CA ALA A 56 -9.80 -21.45 7.82
C ALA A 56 -8.89 -20.34 8.40
N SER A 57 -8.13 -20.66 9.46
CA SER A 57 -7.16 -19.76 10.08
C SER A 57 -6.03 -19.38 9.11
N GLU A 58 -5.47 -20.35 8.39
CA GLU A 58 -4.43 -20.11 7.39
C GLU A 58 -4.90 -19.21 6.25
N ARG A 59 -6.14 -19.41 5.75
CA ARG A 59 -6.74 -18.54 4.74
C ARG A 59 -6.94 -17.11 5.25
N ALA A 60 -7.43 -16.97 6.48
CA ALA A 60 -7.61 -15.67 7.12
C ALA A 60 -6.28 -14.93 7.27
N PHE A 61 -5.25 -15.61 7.78
CA PHE A 61 -3.90 -15.05 7.91
C PHE A 61 -3.30 -14.64 6.56
N GLY A 62 -3.43 -15.50 5.54
CA GLY A 62 -3.00 -15.17 4.18
C GLY A 62 -3.73 -13.95 3.60
N SER A 63 -5.01 -13.77 3.93
CA SER A 63 -5.79 -12.58 3.55
C SER A 63 -5.28 -11.32 4.25
N ALA A 64 -5.00 -11.40 5.55
CA ALA A 64 -4.44 -10.29 6.32
C ALA A 64 -3.09 -9.81 5.76
N LYS A 65 -2.18 -10.74 5.38
CA LYS A 65 -0.91 -10.39 4.72
C LYS A 65 -1.11 -9.63 3.42
N ARG A 66 -2.06 -10.06 2.57
CA ARG A 66 -2.39 -9.37 1.30
C ARG A 66 -2.94 -7.98 1.55
N ALA A 67 -3.87 -7.83 2.50
CA ALA A 67 -4.44 -6.54 2.87
C ALA A 67 -3.37 -5.56 3.37
N LYS A 68 -2.49 -6.01 4.27
CA LYS A 68 -1.39 -5.16 4.78
C LYS A 68 -0.38 -4.80 3.67
N SER A 69 -0.05 -5.72 2.77
CA SER A 69 0.79 -5.43 1.59
C SER A 69 0.15 -4.41 0.64
N ALA A 70 -1.17 -4.48 0.44
CA ALA A 70 -1.91 -3.49 -0.34
C ALA A 70 -1.88 -2.11 0.33
N ALA A 71 -1.97 -2.04 1.67
CA ALA A 71 -1.84 -0.81 2.42
C ALA A 71 -0.45 -0.17 2.28
N VAL A 72 0.62 -0.98 2.27
CA VAL A 72 2.00 -0.48 1.99
C VAL A 72 2.08 0.13 0.59
N ASN A 73 1.47 -0.50 -0.42
CA ASN A 73 1.41 0.08 -1.77
C ASN A 73 0.65 1.41 -1.77
N ALA A 74 -0.53 1.46 -1.14
CA ALA A 74 -1.33 2.68 -1.07
C ALA A 74 -0.56 3.83 -0.39
N LYS A 75 0.16 3.55 0.70
CA LYS A 75 1.00 4.53 1.39
C LYS A 75 2.14 5.04 0.50
N ARG A 76 2.84 4.12 -0.17
CA ARG A 76 3.90 4.45 -1.13
C ARG A 76 3.41 5.39 -2.23
N GLU A 77 2.28 5.04 -2.86
CA GLU A 77 1.69 5.87 -3.92
C GLU A 77 1.25 7.23 -3.38
N ALA A 78 0.68 7.29 -2.17
CA ALA A 78 0.29 8.55 -1.55
C ALA A 78 1.49 9.49 -1.31
N ILE A 79 2.64 8.96 -0.87
CA ILE A 79 3.86 9.75 -0.66
C ILE A 79 4.41 10.24 -2.02
N ILE A 80 4.47 9.37 -3.02
CA ILE A 80 4.94 9.77 -4.36
C ILE A 80 4.01 10.83 -4.97
N ALA A 81 2.70 10.69 -4.80
CA ALA A 81 1.71 11.65 -5.29
C ALA A 81 1.74 12.99 -4.55
N ALA A 82 2.21 13.02 -3.30
CA ALA A 82 2.43 14.27 -2.56
C ALA A 82 3.60 15.09 -3.15
N GLY A 83 4.50 14.45 -3.89
CA GLY A 83 5.63 15.08 -4.57
C GLY A 83 6.86 15.23 -3.67
N TYR A 84 7.98 15.60 -4.29
CA TYR A 84 9.25 15.81 -3.59
C TYR A 84 9.40 17.27 -3.18
N HIS A 85 9.58 17.51 -1.88
CA HIS A 85 9.77 18.85 -1.33
C HIS A 85 11.26 19.22 -1.37
N HIS A 86 11.60 20.29 -2.08
CA HIS A 86 12.98 20.77 -2.17
C HIS A 86 13.07 22.28 -1.92
N ASN A 87 14.00 22.68 -1.07
CA ASN A 87 14.30 24.09 -0.84
C ASN A 87 15.40 24.57 -1.79
N PHE A 88 15.01 25.33 -2.81
CA PHE A 88 15.93 25.93 -3.77
C PHE A 88 16.66 27.17 -3.23
N GLY A 89 16.36 27.57 -1.99
CA GLY A 89 16.97 28.72 -1.32
C GLY A 89 16.49 30.08 -1.83
N GLY A 90 17.06 31.14 -1.25
CA GLY A 90 16.83 32.53 -1.67
C GLY A 90 15.34 32.91 -1.75
N THR A 91 14.96 33.57 -2.85
CA THR A 91 13.57 33.98 -3.12
C THR A 91 12.70 32.87 -3.70
N ILE A 92 13.30 31.77 -4.18
CA ILE A 92 12.56 30.65 -4.77
C ILE A 92 11.86 29.84 -3.67
N GLY A 93 12.56 29.62 -2.55
CA GLY A 93 12.08 28.90 -1.38
C GLY A 93 11.84 27.42 -1.63
N THR A 94 10.96 26.82 -0.82
CA THR A 94 10.54 25.42 -0.95
C THR A 94 9.54 25.25 -2.09
N ARG A 95 9.80 24.27 -2.95
CA ARG A 95 8.95 23.87 -4.06
C ARG A 95 8.63 22.38 -3.97
N ILE A 96 7.49 22.00 -4.53
CA ILE A 96 7.06 20.60 -4.62
C ILE A 96 7.21 20.18 -6.08
N LEU A 97 7.99 19.13 -6.31
CA LEU A 97 8.24 18.57 -7.63
C LEU A 97 7.38 17.33 -7.82
N ASP A 98 6.60 17.33 -8.89
CA ASP A 98 5.63 16.29 -9.19
C ASP A 98 6.30 14.99 -9.66
N GLN A 99 5.77 13.84 -9.29
CA GLN A 99 6.27 12.54 -9.73
C GLN A 99 5.15 11.53 -10.01
N ARG A 100 3.93 12.03 -10.23
CA ARG A 100 2.69 11.26 -10.38
C ARG A 100 2.75 10.29 -11.55
N GLY A 101 3.38 10.67 -12.66
CA GLY A 101 3.41 9.88 -13.89
C GLY A 101 4.81 9.54 -14.42
N PRO A 102 4.92 8.54 -15.32
CA PRO A 102 6.15 8.26 -16.05
C PRO A 102 6.60 9.44 -16.94
N GLU A 103 5.67 10.27 -17.40
CA GLU A 103 5.94 11.50 -18.15
C GLU A 103 6.70 12.51 -17.31
N ASP A 104 6.32 12.68 -16.03
CA ASP A 104 7.01 13.56 -15.09
C ASP A 104 8.44 13.07 -14.88
N VAL A 105 8.62 11.78 -14.58
CA VAL A 105 9.93 11.15 -14.37
C VAL A 105 10.85 11.36 -15.57
N THR A 106 10.32 11.16 -16.78
CA THR A 106 11.08 11.35 -18.02
C THR A 106 11.47 12.81 -18.21
N SER A 107 10.56 13.74 -17.91
CA SER A 107 10.81 15.18 -17.99
C SER A 107 11.90 15.61 -17.01
N TRP A 108 11.89 15.10 -15.78
CA TRP A 108 12.92 15.37 -14.79
C TRP A 108 14.27 14.79 -15.14
N LEU A 109 14.30 13.58 -15.72
CA LEU A 109 15.52 12.98 -16.22
C LEU A 109 16.13 13.82 -17.35
N ALA A 110 15.32 14.26 -18.31
CA ALA A 110 15.78 15.13 -19.39
C ALA A 110 16.33 16.46 -18.86
N LEU A 111 15.64 17.08 -17.90
CA LEU A 111 16.09 18.32 -17.26
C LEU A 111 17.41 18.11 -16.50
N LYS A 112 17.58 16.98 -15.80
CA LYS A 112 18.82 16.63 -15.11
C LYS A 112 19.97 16.51 -16.11
N LEU A 113 19.79 15.80 -17.22
CA LEU A 113 20.81 15.63 -18.25
C LEU A 113 21.22 16.99 -18.86
N MET A 114 20.24 17.85 -19.15
CA MET A 114 20.53 19.22 -19.62
C MET A 114 21.34 20.03 -18.60
N ALA A 115 20.99 19.94 -17.31
CA ALA A 115 21.73 20.61 -16.26
C ALA A 115 23.17 20.08 -16.13
N GLN A 116 23.36 18.77 -16.29
CA GLN A 116 24.68 18.12 -16.29
C GLN A 116 25.55 18.59 -17.46
N ASP A 117 24.98 18.67 -18.66
CA ASP A 117 25.70 19.16 -19.84
C ASP A 117 26.16 20.61 -19.64
N LEU A 118 25.29 21.49 -19.12
CA LEU A 118 25.63 22.86 -18.80
C LEU A 118 26.74 22.95 -17.74
N ASN A 119 26.63 22.17 -16.66
CA ASN A 119 27.62 22.17 -15.58
C ASN A 119 28.98 21.67 -16.06
N SER A 120 29.01 20.62 -16.92
CA SER A 120 30.25 20.10 -17.52
C SER A 120 30.90 21.05 -18.52
N SER A 121 30.12 21.99 -19.06
CA SER A 121 30.59 23.03 -19.99
C SER A 121 30.91 24.36 -19.30
N ASP A 122 31.11 24.36 -17.98
CA ASP A 122 31.34 25.55 -17.14
C ASP A 122 30.22 26.60 -17.19
N GLN A 123 29.00 26.20 -17.56
CA GLN A 123 27.81 27.05 -17.65
C GLN A 123 26.86 26.86 -16.45
N GLY A 124 27.44 26.58 -15.27
CA GLY A 124 26.71 26.22 -14.04
C GLY A 124 25.74 27.26 -13.47
N ASP A 125 25.87 28.50 -13.93
CA ASP A 125 25.00 29.63 -13.57
C ASP A 125 23.82 29.82 -14.54
N THR A 126 23.73 29.02 -15.60
CA THR A 126 22.61 29.08 -16.55
C THR A 126 21.30 28.80 -15.84
N LEU A 127 20.34 29.70 -16.04
CA LEU A 127 19.01 29.59 -15.45
C LEU A 127 18.15 28.64 -16.29
N LEU A 128 17.75 27.52 -15.68
CA LEU A 128 16.83 26.56 -16.26
C LEU A 128 15.41 26.78 -15.72
N PRO A 129 14.38 26.79 -16.59
CA PRO A 129 13.00 26.88 -16.15
C PRO A 129 12.54 25.53 -15.57
N ILE A 130 11.84 25.60 -14.44
CA ILE A 130 11.22 24.47 -13.74
C ILE A 130 9.76 24.80 -13.49
N ARG A 131 8.87 23.82 -13.68
CA ARG A 131 7.46 23.92 -13.32
C ARG A 131 7.15 23.07 -12.10
N ASP A 132 6.67 23.69 -11.02
CA ASP A 132 6.33 22.97 -9.78
C ASP A 132 4.95 22.27 -9.87
N ALA A 133 4.61 21.48 -8.85
CA ALA A 133 3.33 20.78 -8.75
C ALA A 133 2.10 21.70 -8.77
N ASN A 134 2.27 23.00 -8.44
CA ASN A 134 1.22 24.01 -8.54
C ASN A 134 1.14 24.65 -9.93
N ASN A 135 1.85 24.11 -10.93
CA ASN A 135 1.99 24.67 -12.26
C ASN A 135 2.67 26.04 -12.31
N SER A 136 3.35 26.46 -11.25
CA SER A 136 4.13 27.69 -11.23
C SER A 136 5.48 27.45 -11.89
N THR A 137 5.88 28.35 -12.79
CA THR A 137 7.20 28.29 -13.43
C THR A 137 8.15 29.23 -12.70
N PHE A 138 9.34 28.72 -12.34
CA PHE A 138 10.43 29.48 -11.78
C PHE A 138 11.74 29.10 -12.48
N SER A 139 12.80 29.88 -12.25
CA SER A 139 14.11 29.56 -12.81
C SER A 139 15.11 29.32 -11.70
N ALA A 140 15.95 28.29 -11.86
CA ALA A 140 17.03 27.96 -10.95
C ALA A 140 18.33 27.72 -11.73
N LYS A 141 19.48 27.94 -11.10
CA LYS A 141 20.79 27.66 -11.70
C LYS A 141 20.92 26.17 -12.02
N SER A 142 21.56 25.82 -13.12
CA SER A 142 21.76 24.41 -13.52
C SER A 142 22.47 23.58 -12.44
N THR A 143 23.39 24.17 -11.67
CA THR A 143 23.99 23.53 -10.49
C THR A 143 22.96 23.13 -9.43
N ALA A 144 22.02 24.03 -9.09
CA ALA A 144 20.93 23.75 -8.16
C ALA A 144 19.93 22.74 -8.74
N VAL A 145 19.64 22.84 -10.05
CA VAL A 145 18.77 21.89 -10.73
C VAL A 145 19.35 20.47 -10.68
N GLU A 146 20.60 20.27 -11.07
CA GLU A 146 21.23 18.94 -11.06
C GLU A 146 21.20 18.30 -9.67
N ALA A 147 21.58 19.08 -8.64
CA ALA A 147 21.55 18.64 -7.25
C ALA A 147 20.13 18.22 -6.84
N SER A 148 19.15 19.10 -7.07
CA SER A 148 17.75 18.83 -6.71
C SER A 148 17.18 17.58 -7.39
N MET A 149 17.49 17.34 -8.67
CA MET A 149 17.02 16.15 -9.39
C MET A 149 17.70 14.87 -8.90
N SER A 150 18.95 14.95 -8.46
CA SER A 150 19.69 13.82 -7.89
C SER A 150 19.16 13.45 -6.50
N ASP A 151 18.88 14.45 -5.67
CA ASP A 151 18.25 14.24 -4.36
C ASP A 151 16.84 13.67 -4.53
N MET A 152 16.08 14.18 -5.50
CA MET A 152 14.75 13.69 -5.84
C MET A 152 14.76 12.21 -6.27
N GLY A 153 15.72 11.82 -7.10
CA GLY A 153 15.91 10.41 -7.48
C GLY A 153 16.26 9.54 -6.28
N SER A 154 17.12 10.03 -5.39
CA SER A 154 17.51 9.34 -4.15
C SER A 154 16.34 9.20 -3.17
N TRP A 155 15.51 10.23 -3.04
CA TRP A 155 14.27 10.21 -2.26
C TRP A 155 13.31 9.12 -2.76
N ARG A 156 13.04 9.07 -4.08
CA ARG A 156 12.17 8.05 -4.65
C ARG A 156 12.72 6.64 -4.48
N ALA A 157 14.04 6.46 -4.64
CA ALA A 157 14.68 5.17 -4.40
C ALA A 157 14.50 4.69 -2.95
N ARG A 158 14.64 5.60 -1.97
CA ARG A 158 14.41 5.30 -0.54
C ARG A 158 12.95 4.90 -0.26
N ILE A 159 11.98 5.56 -0.88
CA ILE A 159 10.55 5.18 -0.77
C ILE A 159 10.33 3.74 -1.29
N LEU A 160 10.86 3.43 -2.48
CA LEU A 160 10.74 2.10 -3.06
C LEU A 160 11.39 1.04 -2.17
N ALA A 161 12.62 1.30 -1.71
CA ALA A 161 13.35 0.41 -0.82
C ALA A 161 12.58 0.14 0.48
N ARG A 162 12.04 1.18 1.14
CA ARG A 162 11.23 1.00 2.36
C ARG A 162 10.00 0.14 2.09
N SER A 163 9.34 0.33 0.95
CA SER A 163 8.17 -0.48 0.58
C SER A 163 8.50 -1.96 0.36
N TRP A 164 9.72 -2.28 -0.08
CA TRP A 164 10.19 -3.66 -0.21
C TRP A 164 10.46 -4.28 1.15
N VAL A 165 11.20 -3.57 2.02
CA VAL A 165 11.47 -4.02 3.39
C VAL A 165 10.17 -4.36 4.13
N LEU A 166 9.17 -3.49 4.10
CA LEU A 166 7.88 -3.73 4.74
C LEU A 166 7.15 -4.97 4.17
N LYS A 167 7.26 -5.24 2.87
CA LYS A 167 6.64 -6.42 2.24
C LYS A 167 7.38 -7.70 2.58
N ASP A 168 8.70 -7.62 2.70
CA ASP A 168 9.52 -8.75 3.13
C ASP A 168 9.21 -9.10 4.59
N GLU A 169 9.06 -8.10 5.47
CA GLU A 169 8.60 -8.27 6.86
C GLU A 169 7.20 -8.92 6.91
N ILE A 170 6.23 -8.42 6.12
CA ILE A 170 4.87 -9.00 6.05
C ILE A 170 4.91 -10.45 5.57
N THR A 171 5.75 -10.74 4.58
CA THR A 171 5.91 -12.11 4.06
C THR A 171 6.50 -13.02 5.14
N ALA A 172 7.51 -12.54 5.87
CA ALA A 172 8.23 -13.28 6.90
C ALA A 172 7.45 -13.46 8.22
N ALA A 173 6.38 -12.68 8.47
CA ALA A 173 5.59 -12.80 9.68
C ALA A 173 5.05 -14.23 9.88
N ALA A 174 5.34 -14.83 11.03
CA ALA A 174 5.00 -16.23 11.33
C ALA A 174 3.54 -16.42 11.74
N ASP A 175 2.94 -15.41 12.36
CA ASP A 175 1.58 -15.43 12.89
C ASP A 175 0.93 -14.03 12.85
N GLN A 176 -0.33 -13.95 13.30
CA GLN A 176 -1.10 -12.72 13.30
C GLN A 176 -0.49 -11.64 14.21
N ALA A 177 0.07 -12.02 15.37
CA ALA A 177 0.68 -11.07 16.29
C ALA A 177 1.94 -10.41 15.68
N ALA A 178 2.79 -11.20 15.03
CA ALA A 178 3.95 -10.71 14.30
C ALA A 178 3.54 -9.81 13.13
N LEU A 179 2.45 -10.16 12.41
CA LEU A 179 1.92 -9.34 11.33
C LEU A 179 1.41 -8.00 11.87
N ASP A 180 0.67 -8.00 12.98
CA ASP A 180 0.09 -6.79 13.58
C ASP A 180 1.14 -5.83 14.12
N ALA A 181 2.27 -6.34 14.62
CA ALA A 181 3.39 -5.54 15.11
C ALA A 181 4.11 -4.71 14.02
N ILE A 182 3.92 -5.03 12.73
CA ILE A 182 4.54 -4.28 11.62
C ILE A 182 3.83 -2.93 11.46
N ASP A 183 4.53 -1.84 11.80
CA ASP A 183 4.08 -0.47 11.56
C ASP A 183 4.43 -0.01 10.13
N ILE A 184 3.40 0.10 9.31
CA ILE A 184 3.52 0.55 7.92
C ILE A 184 3.57 2.08 7.78
N ASN A 185 3.40 2.83 8.87
CA ASN A 185 3.38 4.30 8.84
C ASN A 185 4.74 4.93 9.11
N ASP A 186 5.71 4.14 9.60
CA ASP A 186 7.01 4.63 10.02
C ASP A 186 8.16 4.28 9.03
N GLY A 187 9.24 5.05 9.11
CA GLY A 187 10.48 4.83 8.34
C GLY A 187 10.41 5.24 6.88
N TRP A 188 9.40 6.02 6.49
CA TRP A 188 9.35 6.65 5.16
C TRP A 188 10.24 7.90 5.12
N PRO A 189 10.94 8.17 4.00
CA PRO A 189 11.72 9.40 3.88
C PRO A 189 10.79 10.62 3.82
N GLU A 190 11.17 11.66 4.55
CA GLU A 190 10.61 13.02 4.42
C GLU A 190 11.11 13.72 3.14
#